data_AF-A0AAU2XGY9-F1
#
_entry.id   AF-A0AAU2XGY9-F1
#
_cell.length_a   1.000
_cell.length_b   1.000
_cell.length_c   1.000
_cell.angle_alpha   90.00
_cell.angle_beta   90.00
_cell.angle_gamma   90.00
#
_symmetry.space_group_name_H-M   'P 1'
#
loop_
_entity.id
_entity.type
_entity.pdbx_description
1 polymer ?
#
loop_
_entity_poly.entity_id
_entity_poly.type
_entity_poly.pdbx_seq_one_letter_code
_entity_poly.pdbx_strand_id
1 'polypeptide(L)'
;MEFTWVHDLDAVAATGVEHRGGAAGVLPGGVVPTYTDDGCVREREWRGWWTGPRPLPAQSAAALRPVCVCGWRGTDVPLSAAPSDDVAEADEDTALAQWWTHIEAAADAARVEVPLRAALDALDALAAALGPLEAAAALSEASRHATRLVDEAVADAAAARTPWSRIGEAIGTTRQGAHDRYKRRRTADSRTDDPVEVTR
;
A
#
# COMPACT_ATOMS: atom_id res chain seq x y z
N MET A 1 -20.47 12.60 -3.26
CA MET A 1 -20.54 11.24 -3.76
C MET A 1 -20.91 10.38 -2.57
N GLU A 2 -22.04 9.70 -2.64
CA GLU A 2 -22.31 8.59 -1.75
C GLU A 2 -21.49 7.43 -2.31
N PHE A 3 -20.40 7.08 -1.63
CA PHE A 3 -19.50 6.03 -2.08
C PHE A 3 -20.15 4.69 -1.79
N THR A 4 -20.52 3.94 -2.83
CA THR A 4 -21.21 2.66 -2.65
C THR A 4 -20.28 1.46 -2.52
N TRP A 5 -19.00 1.61 -2.84
CA TRP A 5 -18.04 0.56 -2.58
C TRP A 5 -17.39 0.81 -1.22
N VAL A 6 -17.68 -0.07 -0.28
CA VAL A 6 -17.11 -0.06 1.06
C VAL A 6 -16.38 -1.37 1.25
N HIS A 7 -15.21 -1.29 1.84
CA HIS A 7 -14.37 -2.44 2.07
C HIS A 7 -14.08 -2.59 3.56
N ASP A 8 -14.35 -3.79 4.09
CA ASP A 8 -14.28 -4.13 5.52
C ASP A 8 -13.04 -4.99 5.84
N LEU A 9 -11.86 -4.62 5.32
CA LEU A 9 -10.62 -5.23 5.82
C LEU A 9 -10.11 -4.44 7.02
N ASP A 10 -10.10 -5.10 8.17
CA ASP A 10 -9.53 -4.63 9.44
C ASP A 10 -8.12 -4.05 9.30
N ALA A 11 -7.31 -4.56 8.37
CA ALA A 11 -5.95 -4.09 8.12
C ALA A 11 -5.88 -2.64 7.61
N VAL A 12 -6.90 -2.19 6.88
CA VAL A 12 -7.01 -0.81 6.38
C VAL A 12 -7.54 0.11 7.48
N ALA A 13 -8.43 -0.38 8.34
CA ALA A 13 -8.90 0.38 9.50
C ALA A 13 -7.75 0.79 10.44
N ALA A 14 -6.70 -0.04 10.54
CA ALA A 14 -5.49 0.28 11.31
C ALA A 14 -4.70 1.51 10.79
N THR A 15 -4.92 1.94 9.54
CA THR A 15 -4.35 3.19 9.01
C THR A 15 -5.06 4.44 9.50
N GLY A 16 -6.25 4.30 10.10
CA GLY A 16 -7.15 5.41 10.41
C GLY A 16 -7.78 6.07 9.17
N VAL A 17 -7.51 5.56 7.97
CA VAL A 17 -8.12 6.03 6.72
C VAL A 17 -9.19 5.03 6.30
N GLU A 18 -10.44 5.49 6.28
CA GLU A 18 -11.55 4.70 5.73
C GLU A 18 -11.42 4.66 4.21
N HIS A 19 -11.27 3.48 3.61
CA HIS A 19 -11.26 3.35 2.14
C HIS A 19 -12.69 3.11 1.64
N ARG A 20 -13.37 4.19 1.29
CA ARG A 20 -14.62 4.17 0.52
C ARG A 20 -14.37 4.57 -0.93
N GLY A 21 -15.01 3.88 -1.86
CA GLY A 21 -14.86 4.13 -3.29
C GLY A 21 -16.14 4.03 -4.08
N GLY A 22 -15.99 4.28 -5.37
CA GLY A 22 -17.09 4.27 -6.33
C GLY A 22 -16.57 4.56 -7.73
N ALA A 23 -17.49 4.67 -8.68
CA ALA A 23 -17.19 5.01 -10.06
C ALA A 23 -17.68 6.42 -10.40
N ALA A 24 -16.75 7.33 -10.67
CA ALA A 24 -17.09 8.64 -11.24
C ALA A 24 -17.38 8.48 -12.74
N GLY A 25 -18.43 9.13 -13.24
CA GLY A 25 -18.68 9.18 -14.68
C GLY A 25 -17.73 10.16 -15.36
N VAL A 26 -17.18 9.76 -16.51
CA VAL A 26 -16.27 10.58 -17.31
C VAL A 26 -16.94 10.91 -18.64
N LEU A 27 -17.02 12.20 -18.98
CA LEU A 27 -17.57 12.67 -20.26
C LEU A 27 -16.62 12.40 -21.44
N PRO A 28 -17.13 12.46 -22.68
CA PRO A 28 -16.27 12.59 -23.86
C PRO A 28 -15.27 13.74 -23.66
N GLY A 29 -13.98 13.47 -23.92
CA GLY A 29 -12.90 14.43 -23.65
C GLY A 29 -12.26 14.31 -22.26
N GLY A 30 -12.65 13.32 -21.45
CA GLY A 30 -11.95 12.97 -20.20
C GLY A 30 -12.34 13.82 -18.98
N VAL A 31 -13.41 14.60 -19.09
CA VAL A 31 -13.86 15.49 -18.01
C VAL A 31 -14.75 14.74 -17.03
N VAL A 32 -14.41 14.78 -15.74
CA VAL A 32 -15.29 14.29 -14.66
C VAL A 32 -16.21 15.42 -14.21
N PRO A 33 -17.55 15.33 -14.42
CA PRO A 33 -18.46 16.35 -13.96
C PRO A 33 -18.48 16.45 -12.44
N THR A 34 -18.62 17.67 -11.93
CA THR A 34 -18.70 17.93 -10.50
C THR A 34 -19.98 18.67 -10.13
N TYR A 35 -20.28 18.71 -8.83
CA TYR A 35 -21.31 19.55 -8.22
C TYR A 35 -20.84 20.03 -6.86
N THR A 36 -21.45 21.10 -6.36
CA THR A 36 -21.23 21.57 -4.98
C THR A 36 -22.36 21.08 -4.09
N ASP A 37 -22.00 20.55 -2.93
CA ASP A 37 -22.93 20.06 -1.90
C ASP A 37 -22.29 20.34 -0.54
N ASP A 38 -23.00 21.08 0.29
CA ASP A 38 -22.53 21.57 1.60
C ASP A 38 -21.12 22.20 1.54
N GLY A 39 -20.92 23.12 0.59
CA GLY A 39 -19.64 23.82 0.37
C GLY A 39 -18.51 22.95 -0.20
N CYS A 40 -18.73 21.66 -0.40
CA CYS A 40 -17.74 20.73 -0.93
C CYS A 40 -17.97 20.46 -2.43
N VAL A 41 -16.89 20.46 -3.22
CA VAL A 41 -16.94 19.99 -4.61
C VAL A 41 -16.90 18.47 -4.62
N ARG A 42 -17.85 17.85 -5.31
CA ARG A 42 -18.02 16.41 -5.39
C ARG A 42 -18.08 15.98 -6.85
N GLU A 43 -17.39 14.89 -7.16
CA GLU A 43 -17.50 14.23 -8.47
C GLU A 43 -18.87 13.56 -8.61
N ARG A 44 -19.38 13.48 -9.85
CA ARG A 44 -20.64 12.80 -10.17
C ARG A 44 -20.42 11.33 -10.48
N GLU A 45 -21.29 10.51 -9.93
CA GLU A 45 -21.35 9.10 -10.22
C GLU A 45 -22.26 8.83 -11.43
N TRP A 46 -21.94 7.75 -12.15
CA TRP A 46 -22.72 7.25 -13.28
C TRP A 46 -23.19 5.82 -12.99
N ARG A 47 -24.51 5.58 -13.07
CA ARG A 47 -25.15 4.26 -12.88
C ARG A 47 -25.95 3.80 -14.11
N GLY A 48 -25.52 4.25 -15.30
CA GLY A 48 -26.36 4.29 -16.50
C GLY A 48 -27.14 5.61 -16.65
N TRP A 49 -27.17 6.43 -15.61
CA TRP A 49 -27.58 7.84 -15.61
C TRP A 49 -26.78 8.63 -14.57
N TRP A 50 -26.78 9.96 -14.67
CA TRP A 50 -26.12 10.84 -13.71
C TRP A 50 -26.89 10.92 -12.38
N THR A 51 -26.18 10.76 -11.27
CA THR A 51 -26.73 10.95 -9.93
C THR A 51 -26.36 12.33 -9.34
N GLY A 52 -27.07 12.74 -8.29
CA GLY A 52 -26.82 13.98 -7.54
C GLY A 52 -27.72 15.17 -7.91
N PRO A 53 -27.47 16.36 -7.33
CA PRO A 53 -28.31 17.54 -7.53
C PRO A 53 -28.26 18.07 -8.96
N ARG A 54 -29.31 18.78 -9.39
CA ARG A 54 -29.36 19.42 -10.72
C ARG A 54 -28.47 20.69 -10.78
N PRO A 55 -28.00 21.11 -11.97
CA PRO A 55 -28.22 20.48 -13.27
C PRO A 55 -27.34 19.24 -13.48
N LEU A 56 -27.91 18.22 -14.13
CA LEU A 56 -27.16 17.04 -14.56
C LEU A 56 -26.49 17.32 -15.91
N PRO A 57 -25.32 16.72 -16.20
CA PRO A 57 -24.71 16.80 -17.51
C PRO A 57 -25.68 16.32 -18.60
N ALA A 58 -25.69 17.01 -19.75
CA ALA A 58 -26.56 16.67 -20.87
C ALA A 58 -26.06 15.46 -21.68
N GLN A 59 -24.76 15.18 -21.63
CA GLN A 59 -24.13 14.07 -22.32
C GLN A 59 -24.03 12.86 -21.38
N SER A 60 -24.18 11.65 -21.91
CA SER A 60 -23.87 10.42 -21.18
C SER A 60 -22.37 10.32 -20.86
N ALA A 61 -22.03 9.56 -19.84
CA ALA A 61 -20.63 9.19 -19.61
C ALA A 61 -20.10 8.37 -20.80
N ALA A 62 -18.84 8.58 -21.15
CA ALA A 62 -18.06 7.79 -22.10
C ALA A 62 -17.17 6.75 -21.39
N ALA A 63 -16.90 6.93 -20.10
CA ALA A 63 -16.14 6.00 -19.29
C ALA A 63 -16.53 6.09 -17.81
N LEU A 64 -16.15 5.08 -17.03
CA LEU A 64 -16.13 5.09 -15.58
C LEU A 64 -14.70 5.28 -15.08
N ARG A 65 -14.50 6.12 -14.07
CA ARG A 65 -13.23 6.24 -13.36
C ARG A 65 -13.42 5.73 -11.94
N PRO A 66 -12.76 4.64 -11.52
CA PRO A 66 -12.81 4.22 -10.13
C PRO A 66 -12.07 5.24 -9.27
N VAL A 67 -12.67 5.60 -8.14
CA VAL A 67 -12.17 6.64 -7.24
C VAL A 67 -12.22 6.16 -5.80
N CYS A 68 -11.33 6.68 -4.97
CA CYS A 68 -11.31 6.43 -3.53
C CYS A 68 -11.28 7.76 -2.76
N VAL A 69 -11.89 7.78 -1.56
CA VAL A 69 -11.87 8.93 -0.65
C VAL A 69 -10.47 9.34 -0.20
N CYS A 70 -9.50 8.43 -0.25
CA CYS A 70 -8.09 8.74 0.02
C CYS A 70 -7.44 9.62 -1.07
N GLY A 71 -8.17 9.94 -2.15
CA GLY A 71 -7.70 10.74 -3.28
C GLY A 71 -7.20 9.92 -4.46
N TRP A 72 -7.09 8.58 -4.32
CA TRP A 72 -6.73 7.71 -5.43
C TRP A 72 -7.76 7.78 -6.57
N ARG A 73 -7.25 7.70 -7.81
CA ARG A 73 -8.01 7.70 -9.06
C ARG A 73 -7.40 6.63 -9.96
N GLY A 74 -8.22 5.67 -10.39
CA GLY A 74 -7.77 4.64 -11.33
C GLY A 74 -7.84 5.08 -12.78
N THR A 75 -7.64 4.13 -13.67
CA THR A 75 -7.68 4.36 -15.12
C THR A 75 -9.12 4.33 -15.61
N ASP A 76 -9.44 5.19 -16.58
CA ASP A 76 -10.77 5.23 -17.20
C ASP A 76 -11.10 3.88 -17.84
N VAL A 77 -12.27 3.34 -17.48
CA VAL A 77 -12.89 2.15 -18.06
C VAL A 77 -13.90 2.63 -19.10
N PRO A 78 -13.61 2.52 -20.41
CA PRO A 78 -14.55 2.95 -21.45
C PRO A 78 -15.88 2.24 -21.32
N LEU A 79 -16.98 3.00 -21.39
CA LEU A 79 -18.31 2.41 -21.41
C LEU A 79 -18.58 1.84 -22.80
N SER A 80 -19.03 0.59 -22.83
CA SER A 80 -19.49 -0.05 -24.05
C SER A 80 -20.68 0.70 -24.67
N ALA A 81 -20.75 0.74 -26.00
CA ALA A 81 -21.77 1.50 -26.74
C ALA A 81 -23.19 0.88 -26.69
N ALA A 82 -23.34 -0.31 -26.09
CA ALA A 82 -24.60 -1.05 -26.07
C ALA A 82 -25.14 -1.12 -24.64
N PRO A 83 -26.19 -0.34 -24.30
CA PRO A 83 -26.83 -0.42 -23.00
C PRO A 83 -27.78 -1.62 -23.00
N SER A 84 -27.23 -2.82 -22.91
CA SER A 84 -27.94 -3.90 -22.23
C SER A 84 -27.46 -3.91 -20.78
N ASP A 85 -28.35 -4.18 -19.85
CA ASP A 85 -28.05 -4.20 -18.41
C ASP A 85 -26.78 -5.02 -18.10
N ASP A 86 -26.59 -6.15 -18.80
CA ASP A 86 -25.43 -7.05 -18.66
C ASP A 86 -24.06 -6.43 -18.98
N VAL A 87 -23.99 -5.42 -19.87
CA VAL A 87 -22.69 -4.82 -20.26
C VAL A 87 -22.34 -3.63 -19.37
N ALA A 88 -23.35 -2.93 -18.83
CA ALA A 88 -23.14 -1.92 -17.80
C ALA A 88 -22.54 -2.54 -16.52
N GLU A 89 -22.95 -3.76 -16.17
CA GLU A 89 -22.40 -4.53 -15.04
C GLU A 89 -20.91 -4.89 -15.26
N ALA A 90 -20.52 -5.32 -16.46
CA ALA A 90 -19.14 -5.69 -16.77
C ALA A 90 -18.16 -4.49 -16.71
N ASP A 91 -18.60 -3.31 -17.16
CA ASP A 91 -17.80 -2.08 -17.09
C ASP A 91 -17.64 -1.60 -15.63
N GLU A 92 -18.70 -1.74 -14.82
CA GLU A 92 -18.65 -1.46 -13.38
C GLU A 92 -17.74 -2.44 -12.63
N ASP A 93 -17.82 -3.74 -12.94
CA ASP A 93 -16.94 -4.78 -12.38
C ASP A 93 -15.46 -4.50 -12.66
N THR A 94 -15.14 -4.02 -13.85
CA THR A 94 -13.77 -3.65 -14.22
C THR A 94 -13.27 -2.46 -13.39
N ALA A 95 -14.12 -1.45 -13.17
CA ALA A 95 -13.79 -0.32 -12.31
C ALA A 95 -13.66 -0.75 -10.84
N LEU A 96 -14.56 -1.62 -10.36
CA LEU A 96 -14.51 -2.19 -9.02
C LEU A 96 -13.23 -3.00 -8.80
N ALA A 97 -12.82 -3.84 -9.76
CA ALA A 97 -11.58 -4.62 -9.68
C ALA A 97 -10.32 -3.75 -9.57
N GLN A 98 -10.28 -2.61 -10.28
CA GLN A 98 -9.19 -1.64 -10.13
C GLN A 98 -9.17 -1.03 -8.72
N TRP A 99 -10.34 -0.66 -8.20
CA TRP A 99 -10.45 -0.11 -6.84
C TRP A 99 -10.04 -1.14 -5.78
N TRP A 100 -10.42 -2.41 -5.96
CA TRP A 100 -10.03 -3.51 -5.07
C TRP A 100 -8.51 -3.69 -5.04
N THR A 101 -7.88 -3.72 -6.22
CA THR A 101 -6.41 -3.79 -6.36
C THR A 101 -5.72 -2.64 -5.61
N HIS A 102 -6.29 -1.43 -5.68
CA HIS A 102 -5.78 -0.28 -4.94
C HIS A 102 -5.86 -0.49 -3.42
N ILE A 103 -6.98 -1.01 -2.90
CA ILE A 103 -7.13 -1.24 -1.46
C ILE A 103 -6.19 -2.33 -0.98
N GLU A 104 -6.04 -3.42 -1.73
CA GLU A 104 -5.10 -4.48 -1.37
C GLU A 104 -3.67 -3.94 -1.27
N ALA A 105 -3.25 -3.12 -2.24
CA ALA A 105 -1.96 -2.45 -2.19
C ALA A 105 -1.82 -1.50 -0.99
N ALA A 106 -2.88 -0.76 -0.65
CA ALA A 106 -2.89 0.13 0.52
C ALA A 106 -2.83 -0.67 1.84
N ALA A 107 -3.56 -1.79 1.93
CA ALA A 107 -3.54 -2.69 3.08
C ALA A 107 -2.16 -3.33 3.28
N ASP A 108 -1.51 -3.74 2.19
CA ASP A 108 -0.16 -4.31 2.24
C ASP A 108 0.87 -3.28 2.70
N ALA A 109 0.78 -2.04 2.21
CA ALA A 109 1.63 -0.94 2.70
C ALA A 109 1.39 -0.65 4.19
N ALA A 110 0.13 -0.58 4.60
CA ALA A 110 -0.28 -0.33 5.98
C ALA A 110 0.29 -1.34 6.99
N ARG A 111 0.33 -2.63 6.61
CA ARG A 111 0.89 -3.70 7.44
C ARG A 111 2.36 -3.47 7.81
N VAL A 112 3.09 -2.69 7.01
CA VAL A 112 4.50 -2.35 7.27
C VAL A 112 4.63 -0.97 7.91
N GLU A 113 3.95 0.03 7.34
CA GLU A 113 4.10 1.43 7.76
C GLU A 113 3.59 1.69 9.18
N VAL A 114 2.45 1.10 9.56
CA VAL A 114 1.84 1.35 10.88
C VAL A 114 2.73 0.82 12.02
N PRO A 115 3.19 -0.46 12.00
CA PRO A 115 4.12 -0.94 13.02
C PRO A 115 5.46 -0.20 13.01
N LEU A 116 5.96 0.18 11.84
CA LEU A 116 7.22 0.94 11.73
C LEU A 116 7.10 2.31 12.39
N ARG A 117 6.01 3.05 12.14
CA ARG A 117 5.77 4.35 12.78
C ARG A 117 5.67 4.20 14.29
N ALA A 118 4.91 3.21 14.78
CA ALA A 118 4.79 2.94 16.20
C ALA A 118 6.15 2.60 16.85
N ALA A 119 7.01 1.84 16.16
CA ALA A 119 8.36 1.54 16.63
C ALA A 119 9.25 2.79 16.70
N LEU A 120 9.18 3.67 15.70
CA LEU A 120 9.90 4.95 15.71
C LEU A 120 9.43 5.85 16.86
N ASP A 121 8.12 5.98 17.06
CA ASP A 121 7.55 6.77 18.15
C ASP A 121 7.98 6.21 19.53
N ALA A 122 8.05 4.89 19.66
CA ALA A 122 8.55 4.24 20.88
C ALA A 122 10.04 4.51 21.14
N LEU A 123 10.87 4.55 20.08
CA LEU A 123 12.28 4.91 20.20
C LEU A 123 12.47 6.37 20.60
N ASP A 124 11.68 7.29 20.04
CA ASP A 124 11.70 8.71 20.42
C ASP A 124 11.29 8.89 21.89
N ALA A 125 10.23 8.20 22.33
CA ALA A 125 9.78 8.22 23.72
C ALA A 125 10.85 7.65 24.68
N LEU A 126 11.52 6.55 24.29
CA LEU A 126 12.61 5.96 25.07
C LEU A 126 13.79 6.92 25.18
N ALA A 127 14.19 7.55 24.07
CA ALA A 127 15.29 8.51 24.04
C ALA A 127 15.00 9.74 24.91
N ALA A 128 13.75 10.20 24.96
CA ALA A 128 13.33 11.32 25.82
C ALA A 128 13.29 10.97 27.31
N ALA A 129 13.09 9.70 27.66
CA ALA A 129 13.03 9.23 29.05
C ALA A 129 14.40 8.91 29.67
N LEU A 130 15.44 8.75 28.84
CA LEU A 130 16.78 8.35 29.25
C LEU A 130 17.77 9.53 29.27
N GLY A 131 18.87 9.39 30.01
CA GLY A 131 20.01 10.29 29.86
C GLY A 131 20.67 10.14 28.48
N PRO A 132 21.44 11.14 27.98
CA PRO A 132 21.97 11.13 26.61
C PRO A 132 22.79 9.88 26.24
N LEU A 133 23.62 9.38 27.16
CA LEU A 133 24.46 8.19 26.91
C LEU A 133 23.64 6.89 26.91
N GLU A 134 22.60 6.82 27.76
CA GLU A 134 21.71 5.66 27.85
C GLU A 134 20.82 5.58 26.60
N ALA A 135 20.31 6.73 26.14
CA ALA A 135 19.59 6.84 24.87
C ALA A 135 20.46 6.39 23.68
N ALA A 136 21.72 6.84 23.62
CA ALA A 136 22.66 6.41 22.58
C ALA A 136 22.92 4.89 22.60
N ALA A 137 23.07 4.29 23.79
CA ALA A 137 23.23 2.86 23.94
C ALA A 137 21.98 2.08 23.51
N ALA A 138 20.80 2.55 23.88
CA ALA A 138 19.52 1.94 23.48
C ALA A 138 19.31 1.99 21.96
N LEU A 139 19.57 3.14 21.33
CA LEU A 139 19.49 3.30 19.87
C LEU A 139 20.52 2.41 19.14
N SER A 140 21.72 2.26 19.70
CA SER A 140 22.72 1.34 19.15
C SER A 140 22.23 -0.11 19.20
N GLU A 141 21.62 -0.54 20.30
CA GLU A 141 21.06 -1.90 20.41
C GLU A 141 19.88 -2.10 19.44
N ALA A 142 18.98 -1.12 19.34
CA ALA A 142 17.87 -1.17 18.37
C ALA A 142 18.38 -1.29 16.93
N SER A 143 19.41 -0.53 16.56
CA SER A 143 20.05 -0.61 15.24
C SER A 143 20.71 -1.97 14.98
N ARG A 144 21.37 -2.55 15.99
CA ARG A 144 21.92 -3.93 15.90
C ARG A 144 20.82 -4.96 15.70
N HIS A 145 19.73 -4.86 16.44
CA HIS A 145 18.61 -5.77 16.30
C HIS A 145 17.93 -5.66 14.91
N ALA A 146 17.68 -4.44 14.43
CA ALA A 146 17.15 -4.22 13.09
C ALA A 146 18.08 -4.79 11.99
N THR A 147 19.40 -4.65 12.16
CA THR A 147 20.40 -5.23 11.25
C THR A 147 20.30 -6.76 11.21
N ARG A 148 20.12 -7.42 12.37
CA ARG A 148 19.92 -8.88 12.43
C ARG A 148 18.63 -9.31 11.72
N LEU A 149 17.52 -8.60 11.94
CA LEU A 149 16.25 -8.91 11.28
C LEU A 149 16.35 -8.79 9.74
N VAL A 150 17.09 -7.81 9.24
CA VAL A 150 17.36 -7.70 7.79
C VAL A 150 18.22 -8.86 7.29
N ASP A 151 19.23 -9.29 8.06
CA ASP A 151 20.06 -10.46 7.71
C ASP A 151 19.25 -11.77 7.69
N GLU A 152 18.29 -11.89 8.60
CA GLU A 152 17.28 -12.95 8.65
C GLU A 152 16.41 -12.96 7.41
N ALA A 153 15.72 -11.85 7.13
CA ALA A 153 14.85 -11.70 5.98
C ALA A 153 15.59 -11.94 4.65
N VAL A 154 16.84 -11.48 4.51
CA VAL A 154 17.65 -11.73 3.31
C VAL A 154 17.94 -13.22 3.11
N ALA A 155 18.24 -13.96 4.17
CA ALA A 155 18.50 -15.40 4.04
C ALA A 155 17.23 -16.18 3.75
N ASP A 156 16.10 -15.82 4.38
CA ASP A 156 14.80 -16.45 4.12
C ASP A 156 14.37 -16.21 2.66
N ALA A 157 14.52 -14.98 2.16
CA ALA A 157 14.25 -14.65 0.76
C ALA A 157 15.16 -15.43 -0.21
N ALA A 158 16.44 -15.59 0.15
CA ALA A 158 17.39 -16.40 -0.63
C ALA A 158 17.02 -17.89 -0.61
N ALA A 159 16.60 -18.43 0.53
CA ALA A 159 16.12 -19.81 0.66
C ALA A 159 14.85 -20.05 -0.18
N ALA A 160 13.96 -19.05 -0.24
CA ALA A 160 12.81 -19.01 -1.14
C ALA A 160 13.18 -18.78 -2.63
N ARG A 161 14.48 -18.75 -2.97
CA ARG A 161 15.02 -18.54 -4.33
C ARG A 161 14.59 -17.21 -4.96
N THR A 162 14.35 -16.19 -4.15
CA THR A 162 14.08 -14.84 -4.64
C THR A 162 15.32 -14.30 -5.38
N PRO A 163 15.16 -13.70 -6.58
CA PRO A 163 16.30 -13.12 -7.30
C PRO A 163 17.01 -12.04 -6.48
N TRP A 164 18.34 -12.07 -6.44
CA TRP A 164 19.16 -11.10 -5.69
C TRP A 164 18.89 -9.64 -6.03
N SER A 165 18.49 -9.34 -7.26
CA SER A 165 18.12 -7.98 -7.67
C SER A 165 16.87 -7.50 -6.93
N ARG A 166 15.85 -8.36 -6.81
CA ARG A 166 14.61 -8.07 -6.09
C ARG A 166 14.84 -7.96 -4.58
N ILE A 167 15.71 -8.81 -4.01
CA ILE A 167 16.12 -8.68 -2.60
C ILE A 167 16.82 -7.34 -2.37
N GLY A 168 17.75 -6.96 -3.25
CA GLY A 168 18.46 -5.68 -3.17
C GLY A 168 17.52 -4.49 -3.22
N GLU A 169 16.62 -4.46 -4.20
CA GLU A 169 15.57 -3.43 -4.33
C GLU A 169 14.72 -3.32 -3.06
N ALA A 170 14.23 -4.45 -2.54
CA ALA A 170 13.35 -4.47 -1.36
C ALA A 170 14.00 -3.89 -0.09
N ILE A 171 15.32 -4.03 0.07
CA ILE A 171 16.06 -3.50 1.24
C ILE A 171 16.82 -2.20 0.92
N GLY A 172 16.56 -1.58 -0.24
CA GLY A 172 17.19 -0.31 -0.63
C GLY A 172 18.69 -0.39 -0.90
N THR A 173 19.18 -1.52 -1.45
CA THR A 173 20.60 -1.71 -1.78
C THR A 173 20.81 -2.33 -3.16
N THR A 174 22.06 -2.52 -3.57
CA THR A 174 22.39 -3.16 -4.84
C THR A 174 22.27 -4.68 -4.75
N ARG A 175 22.10 -5.36 -5.89
CA ARG A 175 22.16 -6.84 -5.99
C ARG A 175 23.40 -7.41 -5.30
N GLN A 176 24.56 -6.80 -5.56
CA GLN A 176 25.85 -7.18 -4.96
C GLN A 176 25.82 -6.97 -3.44
N GLY A 177 25.30 -5.83 -2.97
CA GLY A 177 25.17 -5.52 -1.55
C GLY A 177 24.33 -6.56 -0.78
N ALA A 178 23.19 -6.97 -1.35
CA ALA A 178 22.34 -8.00 -0.76
C ALA A 178 23.06 -9.37 -0.67
N HIS A 179 23.75 -9.76 -1.75
CA HIS A 179 24.48 -11.02 -1.80
C HIS A 179 25.69 -11.05 -0.85
N ASP A 180 26.45 -9.95 -0.73
CA ASP A 180 27.57 -9.84 0.18
C ASP A 180 27.13 -9.88 1.65
N ARG A 181 25.96 -9.30 1.94
CA ARG A 181 25.31 -9.39 3.25
C ARG A 181 24.96 -10.84 3.61
N TYR A 182 24.30 -11.56 2.69
CA TYR A 182 24.02 -13.00 2.85
C TYR A 182 25.28 -13.83 3.10
N LYS A 183 26.34 -13.62 2.30
CA LYS A 183 27.61 -14.34 2.46
C LYS A 183 28.24 -14.13 3.83
N ARG A 184 28.30 -12.88 4.31
CA ARG A 184 28.86 -12.55 5.63
C ARG A 184 28.14 -13.29 6.74
N ARG A 185 26.80 -13.33 6.69
CA ARG A 185 26.00 -14.07 7.66
C ARG A 185 26.31 -15.57 7.63
N ARG A 186 26.31 -16.18 6.44
CA ARG A 186 26.59 -17.62 6.29
C ARG A 186 27.98 -18.00 6.83
N THR A 187 28.98 -17.14 6.62
CA THR A 187 30.33 -17.34 7.17
C THR A 187 30.38 -17.20 8.69
N ALA A 188 29.61 -16.28 9.28
CA ALA A 188 29.50 -16.14 10.73
C ALA A 188 28.82 -17.36 11.37
N ASP A 189 27.79 -17.90 10.73
CA ASP A 189 27.05 -19.09 11.20
C ASP A 189 27.96 -20.33 11.19
N SER A 190 28.68 -20.55 10.08
CA SER A 190 29.63 -21.68 9.96
C SER A 190 30.79 -21.67 10.95
N ARG A 191 31.10 -20.51 11.56
CA ARG A 191 32.15 -20.38 12.59
C ARG A 191 31.66 -20.67 14.00
N THR A 192 30.34 -20.64 14.20
CA THR A 192 29.71 -20.89 15.50
C THR A 192 29.50 -22.40 15.73
N ASP A 193 29.45 -23.18 14.65
CA ASP A 193 29.29 -24.64 14.66
C ASP A 193 30.60 -25.45 14.76
N ASP A 194 31.77 -24.79 14.77
CA ASP A 194 33.03 -25.51 15.00
C ASP A 194 33.14 -25.91 16.48
N PRO A 195 33.16 -27.22 16.81
CA PRO A 195 33.27 -27.67 18.20
C PRO A 195 34.63 -27.23 18.76
N VAL A 196 34.59 -26.50 19.87
CA VAL A 196 35.80 -26.18 20.63
C VAL A 196 36.38 -27.50 21.14
N GLU A 197 37.47 -27.97 20.54
CA GLU A 197 38.25 -29.09 21.07
C GLU A 197 38.85 -28.65 22.42
N VAL A 198 38.15 -28.99 23.51
CA VAL A 198 38.67 -28.86 24.87
C VAL A 198 39.75 -29.91 25.05
N THR A 199 41.00 -29.52 24.78
CA THR A 199 42.17 -30.31 25.14
C THR A 199 42.30 -30.31 26.67
N ARG A 200 42.25 -31.52 27.25
CA ARG A 200 42.47 -31.79 28.67
C ARG A 200 43.95 -31.89 29.01
#